data_AF-A9GPG6-F1
#
_entry.id   AF-A9GPG6-F1
#
_cell.length_a   1.000
_cell.length_b   1.000
_cell.length_c   1.000
_cell.angle_alpha   90.00
_cell.angle_beta   90.00
_cell.angle_gamma   90.00
#
_symmetry.space_group_name_H-M   'P 1'
#
loop_
_entity.id
_entity.type
_entity.pdbx_description
1 polymer ?
#
loop_
_entity_poly.entity_id
_entity_poly.type
_entity_poly.pdbx_seq_one_letter_code
_entity_poly.pdbx_strand_id
1 'polypeptide(L)'
;MTSRSNRYGSALALSISLVATAGCQMVTMPDRSLIHEDTGGSGGQGGTGGGGSGGNDGGGGSSDGGGGSSDGGGGSSDGGGGSGGGDGGSGGGDGGSGGGNGGSGGGDGGSGGGNGGSDGGAGGVDGNGGNGGDAGAGGDGGAGGDGGAGGIDGSGGGGDVPCTGDTDCPAPDGECAVARCVDGGCTTEPVASGTPVKEQMAGDCRERVCDGDGAVMEVDDDDDVRDDHSQCTVDSCRDGSPINAPVEAGTWCPLADGGLCNPAGVCVQCLVDSDCPTEVCIDYVCQVASCEDGLHNGDEGGIDCGGSACPACGAPARVTSVDYPVIAVGGALVLTGSGFTGATGVTVGFAPQPFTIDSDTQITIPALSDATPIGPGDIVVNRPGARWTSFPVTVIQLQINEVDADTADSGDLLEFIEISTGWRYVSLAGYTLVLYDGATDGSYRAIELEGTTDVGGLLLVGTSGVVPTPAIVLPTNTLQNGPAAVALYQALPAEFPTSTPATAARLIDALVYGPAAEPDAQLLNALISSAPGRVQVSEGATSALSEAQSIQRCADGLRDGRRFGAAAPTPRRPNTLPCP
;
A
#
# COMPACT_ATOMS: atom_id res chain seq x y z
N MET A 1 65.47 -8.81 -32.61
CA MET A 1 65.13 -9.71 -33.75
C MET A 1 63.63 -9.52 -34.00
N THR A 2 63.14 -8.99 -35.13
CA THR A 2 63.10 -9.55 -36.50
C THR A 2 62.39 -10.91 -36.59
N SER A 3 61.41 -11.14 -37.47
CA SER A 3 60.63 -10.27 -38.37
C SER A 3 59.51 -11.09 -39.03
N ARG A 4 58.44 -10.43 -39.53
CA ARG A 4 57.41 -10.99 -40.48
C ARG A 4 56.53 -12.13 -39.94
N SER A 5 55.42 -12.52 -40.58
CA SER A 5 54.36 -11.83 -41.36
C SER A 5 53.32 -12.88 -41.77
N ASN A 6 52.02 -12.55 -41.82
CA ASN A 6 51.13 -13.20 -42.79
C ASN A 6 49.91 -12.32 -43.16
N ARG A 7 49.35 -12.55 -44.35
CA ARG A 7 48.12 -11.92 -44.87
C ARG A 7 47.31 -12.93 -45.71
N TYR A 8 46.09 -13.21 -45.28
CA TYR A 8 44.92 -13.61 -46.10
C TYR A 8 43.72 -13.01 -45.34
N GLY A 9 42.67 -12.44 -45.95
CA GLY A 9 41.94 -12.85 -47.15
C GLY A 9 40.52 -13.23 -46.67
N SER A 10 39.63 -12.27 -46.37
CA SER A 10 38.71 -11.59 -47.32
C SER A 10 37.31 -12.24 -47.38
N ALA A 11 36.28 -11.40 -47.27
CA ALA A 11 34.85 -11.66 -47.54
C ALA A 11 34.09 -12.67 -46.65
N LEU A 12 33.23 -12.14 -45.76
CA LEU A 12 31.79 -12.23 -46.00
C LEU A 12 31.07 -11.03 -45.35
N ALA A 13 30.13 -10.40 -46.06
CA ALA A 13 29.25 -9.38 -45.52
C ALA A 13 27.80 -9.81 -45.79
N LEU A 14 26.98 -9.91 -44.74
CA LEU A 14 25.59 -10.35 -44.85
C LEU A 14 24.65 -9.17 -44.59
N SER A 15 24.39 -8.39 -45.64
CA SER A 15 23.38 -7.34 -45.63
C SER A 15 21.99 -7.93 -45.79
N ILE A 16 21.19 -7.94 -44.71
CA ILE A 16 19.75 -8.22 -44.79
C ILE A 16 19.02 -6.87 -44.86
N SER A 17 18.48 -6.57 -46.04
CA SER A 17 17.51 -5.49 -46.22
C SER A 17 16.11 -6.07 -46.18
N LEU A 18 15.25 -5.56 -45.30
CA LEU A 18 13.82 -5.80 -45.37
C LEU A 18 13.10 -4.44 -45.38
N VAL A 19 12.36 -4.17 -46.46
CA VAL A 19 11.52 -2.97 -46.59
C VAL A 19 10.07 -3.42 -46.52
N ALA A 20 9.33 -2.88 -45.56
CA ALA A 20 7.89 -3.04 -45.45
C ALA A 20 7.27 -1.67 -45.15
N THR A 21 6.52 -1.12 -46.10
CA THR A 21 5.82 0.17 -45.95
C THR A 21 4.39 -0.05 -45.49
N ALA A 22 4.04 0.44 -44.32
CA ALA A 22 2.65 0.73 -43.92
C ALA A 22 2.67 1.90 -42.92
N GLY A 23 1.85 2.93 -43.18
CA GLY A 23 1.61 3.99 -42.21
C GLY A 23 0.42 3.63 -41.32
N CYS A 24 0.51 3.93 -40.03
CA CYS A 24 -0.65 3.82 -39.12
C CYS A 24 -1.23 5.21 -38.90
N GLN A 25 -2.41 5.49 -39.46
CA GLN A 25 -3.19 6.67 -39.13
C GLN A 25 -3.94 6.43 -37.81
N MET A 26 -4.10 7.47 -36.99
CA MET A 26 -5.06 7.42 -35.89
C MET A 26 -6.46 7.22 -36.46
N VAL A 27 -7.11 6.12 -36.08
CA VAL A 27 -8.55 5.91 -36.27
C VAL A 27 -9.24 6.33 -34.99
N THR A 28 -10.05 7.38 -35.07
CA THR A 28 -10.94 7.80 -33.98
C THR A 28 -12.02 6.76 -33.71
N MET A 29 -12.47 6.71 -32.45
CA MET A 29 -13.55 5.89 -31.87
C MET A 29 -14.56 5.30 -32.88
N PRO A 30 -14.90 3.99 -32.79
CA PRO A 30 -15.98 3.43 -33.58
C PRO A 30 -17.34 4.00 -33.14
N ASP A 31 -18.10 4.52 -34.10
CA ASP A 31 -19.48 4.96 -33.88
C ASP A 31 -20.37 3.76 -33.53
N ARG A 32 -21.03 3.81 -32.36
CA ARG A 32 -21.83 2.70 -31.82
C ARG A 32 -23.26 2.66 -32.39
N SER A 33 -23.66 3.63 -33.22
CA SER A 33 -25.01 3.73 -33.81
C SER A 33 -25.36 2.67 -34.86
N LEU A 34 -24.43 1.77 -35.22
CA LEU A 34 -24.60 0.73 -36.23
C LEU A 34 -24.73 -0.70 -35.68
N ILE A 35 -24.81 -0.88 -34.36
CA ILE A 35 -25.15 -2.17 -33.75
C ILE A 35 -26.66 -2.18 -33.46
N HIS A 36 -27.41 -2.91 -34.27
CA HIS A 36 -28.85 -3.08 -34.08
C HIS A 36 -29.08 -4.01 -32.88
N GLU A 37 -29.75 -3.51 -31.84
CA GLU A 37 -30.31 -4.38 -30.82
C GLU A 37 -31.46 -5.20 -31.43
N ASP A 38 -31.54 -6.47 -31.08
CA ASP A 38 -32.67 -7.34 -31.42
C ASP A 38 -33.09 -8.10 -30.15
N THR A 39 -34.40 -8.21 -29.93
CA THR A 39 -34.98 -8.38 -28.59
C THR A 39 -34.97 -9.82 -28.10
N GLY A 40 -34.74 -10.01 -26.80
CA GLY A 40 -34.85 -11.32 -26.16
C GLY A 40 -36.26 -11.91 -26.22
N GLY A 41 -36.37 -13.22 -26.45
CA GLY A 41 -37.63 -13.96 -26.49
C GLY A 41 -37.46 -15.41 -26.04
N SER A 42 -38.33 -15.89 -25.17
CA SER A 42 -38.18 -17.17 -24.47
C SER A 42 -38.97 -18.32 -25.10
N GLY A 43 -38.29 -19.46 -25.31
CA GLY A 43 -38.84 -20.81 -25.30
C GLY A 43 -39.85 -21.23 -26.39
N GLY A 44 -39.84 -22.51 -26.76
CA GLY A 44 -40.92 -23.10 -27.58
C GLY A 44 -40.47 -24.23 -28.50
N GLN A 45 -41.18 -25.36 -28.45
CA GLN A 45 -40.91 -26.55 -29.27
C GLN A 45 -41.40 -26.39 -30.72
N GLY A 46 -40.81 -27.19 -31.62
CA GLY A 46 -40.93 -27.09 -33.07
C GLY A 46 -42.33 -27.17 -33.70
N GLY A 47 -42.42 -26.61 -34.91
CA GLY A 47 -43.55 -26.66 -35.83
C GLY A 47 -43.06 -26.45 -37.27
N THR A 48 -43.79 -26.97 -38.28
CA THR A 48 -43.30 -27.02 -39.67
C THR A 48 -44.15 -26.21 -40.67
N GLY A 49 -43.47 -25.36 -41.44
CA GLY A 49 -43.78 -25.06 -42.85
C GLY A 49 -44.76 -23.91 -43.18
N GLY A 50 -44.68 -23.44 -44.43
CA GLY A 50 -45.76 -22.73 -45.13
C GLY A 50 -45.48 -21.28 -45.54
N GLY A 51 -45.06 -21.05 -46.79
CA GLY A 51 -44.78 -19.72 -47.36
C GLY A 51 -45.99 -18.85 -47.79
N GLY A 52 -45.66 -17.72 -48.42
CA GLY A 52 -46.56 -16.64 -48.89
C GLY A 52 -46.01 -15.27 -48.43
N SER A 53 -45.69 -14.24 -49.22
CA SER A 53 -46.08 -13.73 -50.56
C SER A 53 -47.17 -12.65 -50.55
N GLY A 54 -46.77 -11.41 -50.87
CA GLY A 54 -47.62 -10.20 -51.02
C GLY A 54 -47.30 -9.13 -49.96
N GLY A 55 -47.27 -7.82 -50.26
CA GLY A 55 -47.39 -7.11 -51.55
C GLY A 55 -48.28 -5.87 -51.47
N ASN A 56 -47.86 -4.77 -52.12
CA ASN A 56 -48.65 -3.54 -52.40
C ASN A 56 -49.01 -2.67 -51.17
N ASP A 57 -49.25 -1.35 -51.24
CA ASP A 57 -48.96 -0.33 -52.28
C ASP A 57 -49.05 1.11 -51.72
N GLY A 58 -48.29 2.05 -52.31
CA GLY A 58 -48.58 3.49 -52.33
C GLY A 58 -48.31 4.33 -51.05
N GLY A 59 -48.20 5.66 -51.13
CA GLY A 59 -48.08 6.49 -52.34
C GLY A 59 -48.42 7.99 -52.18
N GLY A 60 -47.41 8.86 -52.29
CA GLY A 60 -47.55 10.34 -52.35
C GLY A 60 -47.77 11.05 -51.01
N GLY A 61 -47.46 12.34 -50.86
CA GLY A 61 -46.74 13.26 -51.79
C GLY A 61 -47.02 14.74 -51.50
N SER A 62 -46.00 15.60 -51.69
CA SER A 62 -46.03 17.09 -51.55
C SER A 62 -46.33 17.63 -50.13
N SER A 63 -46.02 18.89 -49.79
CA SER A 63 -44.95 19.82 -50.20
C SER A 63 -44.84 20.93 -49.15
N ASP A 64 -43.73 21.68 -49.16
CA ASP A 64 -43.52 22.93 -48.39
C ASP A 64 -43.49 22.77 -46.84
N GLY A 65 -42.85 23.65 -46.06
CA GLY A 65 -41.96 24.77 -46.41
C GLY A 65 -41.92 25.83 -45.31
N GLY A 66 -40.72 26.15 -44.79
CA GLY A 66 -40.50 27.23 -43.82
C GLY A 66 -40.15 26.73 -42.41
N GLY A 67 -39.01 27.20 -41.88
CA GLY A 67 -38.51 26.80 -40.56
C GLY A 67 -39.02 27.66 -39.41
N GLY A 68 -38.78 27.18 -38.19
CA GLY A 68 -38.95 27.93 -36.94
C GLY A 68 -38.08 27.31 -35.85
N SER A 69 -37.26 28.13 -35.18
CA SER A 69 -36.46 27.70 -34.04
C SER A 69 -37.32 27.64 -32.78
N SER A 70 -37.11 26.66 -31.90
CA SER A 70 -37.63 26.69 -30.53
C SER A 70 -36.73 25.89 -29.58
N ASP A 71 -36.49 26.49 -28.42
CA ASP A 71 -35.64 25.99 -27.34
C ASP A 71 -36.26 24.84 -26.52
N GLY A 72 -35.47 24.27 -25.60
CA GLY A 72 -35.80 23.14 -24.73
C GLY A 72 -34.72 22.05 -24.87
N GLY A 73 -34.03 21.58 -23.83
CA GLY A 73 -34.50 21.35 -22.45
C GLY A 73 -35.29 20.04 -22.46
N GLY A 74 -34.86 18.95 -21.85
CA GLY A 74 -33.96 18.72 -20.71
C GLY A 74 -34.55 17.54 -19.93
N GLY A 75 -33.81 16.92 -19.01
CA GLY A 75 -34.34 15.81 -18.20
C GLY A 75 -33.32 14.72 -17.92
N SER A 76 -33.25 14.30 -16.66
CA SER A 76 -32.36 13.24 -16.16
C SER A 76 -33.12 11.91 -16.05
N SER A 77 -32.42 10.79 -16.22
CA SER A 77 -32.65 9.46 -15.59
C SER A 77 -31.82 8.38 -16.32
N ASP A 78 -31.56 7.18 -15.79
CA ASP A 78 -31.26 6.73 -14.41
C ASP A 78 -30.67 5.30 -14.48
N GLY A 79 -29.75 4.94 -13.57
CA GLY A 79 -29.24 3.56 -13.37
C GLY A 79 -28.26 3.02 -14.43
N GLY A 80 -27.53 1.92 -14.18
CA GLY A 80 -27.33 1.24 -12.87
C GLY A 80 -26.85 -0.23 -12.97
N GLY A 81 -25.63 -0.52 -12.49
CA GLY A 81 -25.13 -1.87 -12.12
C GLY A 81 -24.82 -2.89 -13.25
N GLY A 82 -24.02 -3.94 -12.96
CA GLY A 82 -23.92 -5.14 -13.83
C GLY A 82 -22.53 -5.81 -13.99
N SER A 83 -21.99 -6.38 -12.91
CA SER A 83 -20.68 -7.06 -12.76
C SER A 83 -20.31 -8.23 -13.71
N GLY A 84 -19.00 -8.55 -13.78
CA GLY A 84 -18.40 -9.83 -14.24
C GLY A 84 -17.45 -9.71 -15.46
N GLY A 85 -16.33 -10.45 -15.58
CA GLY A 85 -15.67 -11.44 -14.70
C GLY A 85 -14.83 -12.45 -15.54
N GLY A 86 -13.61 -12.83 -15.13
CA GLY A 86 -12.84 -13.91 -15.81
C GLY A 86 -11.29 -13.82 -15.82
N ASP A 87 -10.67 -14.29 -14.73
CA ASP A 87 -9.48 -15.15 -14.57
C ASP A 87 -8.23 -15.11 -15.50
N GLY A 88 -7.04 -15.20 -14.87
CA GLY A 88 -5.80 -15.66 -15.49
C GLY A 88 -4.52 -15.26 -14.73
N GLY A 89 -3.87 -16.18 -13.99
CA GLY A 89 -2.63 -15.92 -13.24
C GLY A 89 -1.61 -17.08 -13.27
N SER A 90 -0.42 -16.90 -12.66
CA SER A 90 0.50 -17.98 -12.19
C SER A 90 1.86 -17.46 -11.67
N GLY A 91 2.37 -18.06 -10.57
CA GLY A 91 3.78 -18.06 -10.14
C GLY A 91 4.18 -16.98 -9.11
N GLY A 92 4.89 -17.27 -7.99
CA GLY A 92 5.32 -18.55 -7.40
C GLY A 92 6.84 -18.68 -7.17
N GLY A 93 7.27 -18.83 -5.91
CA GLY A 93 8.69 -19.10 -5.55
C GLY A 93 8.98 -19.03 -4.03
N ASP A 94 9.54 -20.09 -3.46
CA ASP A 94 9.73 -20.30 -2.02
C ASP A 94 11.09 -19.81 -1.45
N GLY A 95 11.17 -19.64 -0.12
CA GLY A 95 12.25 -18.87 0.55
C GLY A 95 12.93 -19.41 1.83
N GLY A 96 12.62 -20.62 2.32
CA GLY A 96 13.48 -21.40 3.24
C GLY A 96 13.75 -20.91 4.69
N SER A 97 13.30 -21.70 5.67
CA SER A 97 13.63 -21.54 7.10
C SER A 97 15.02 -22.11 7.48
N GLY A 98 15.68 -21.53 8.48
CA GLY A 98 16.94 -22.04 9.03
C GLY A 98 17.02 -21.95 10.56
N GLY A 99 17.14 -23.11 11.23
CA GLY A 99 17.24 -23.20 12.69
C GLY A 99 18.67 -23.42 13.21
N GLY A 100 18.92 -23.07 14.47
CA GLY A 100 20.21 -23.28 15.17
C GLY A 100 19.99 -23.55 16.66
N ASN A 101 20.74 -24.48 17.24
CA ASN A 101 20.45 -25.07 18.55
C ASN A 101 21.62 -24.94 19.54
N GLY A 102 21.33 -24.76 20.84
CA GLY A 102 22.31 -24.71 21.94
C GLY A 102 22.15 -23.50 22.87
N GLY A 103 22.39 -23.59 24.18
CA GLY A 103 22.83 -24.75 24.98
C GLY A 103 22.70 -24.49 26.49
N SER A 104 22.81 -25.55 27.31
CA SER A 104 22.31 -25.55 28.71
C SER A 104 23.22 -24.91 29.77
N GLY A 105 22.60 -24.30 30.78
CA GLY A 105 23.19 -23.94 32.08
C GLY A 105 22.48 -22.72 32.71
N GLY A 106 22.13 -22.66 33.99
CA GLY A 106 22.30 -23.61 35.09
C GLY A 106 22.89 -22.93 36.32
N GLY A 107 22.07 -22.64 37.34
CA GLY A 107 22.54 -22.03 38.60
C GLY A 107 21.43 -21.56 39.54
N ASP A 108 21.24 -22.26 40.65
CA ASP A 108 20.38 -21.84 41.77
C ASP A 108 21.02 -20.70 42.58
N GLY A 109 20.21 -19.84 43.23
CA GLY A 109 20.78 -18.79 44.08
C GLY A 109 19.84 -17.90 44.90
N GLY A 110 19.63 -18.26 46.17
CA GLY A 110 19.64 -17.28 47.27
C GLY A 110 18.31 -16.66 47.74
N SER A 111 17.83 -17.10 48.90
CA SER A 111 16.65 -16.57 49.59
C SER A 111 16.85 -15.18 50.24
N GLY A 112 15.78 -14.37 50.28
CA GLY A 112 15.63 -13.24 51.20
C GLY A 112 14.37 -12.42 50.89
N GLY A 113 13.56 -11.93 51.83
CA GLY A 113 13.61 -12.09 53.29
C GLY A 113 13.31 -10.78 54.03
N GLY A 114 12.04 -10.43 54.23
CA GLY A 114 11.66 -9.22 54.97
C GLY A 114 10.16 -9.10 55.26
N ASN A 115 9.80 -9.12 56.55
CA ASN A 115 8.45 -8.81 57.05
C ASN A 115 8.44 -7.42 57.72
N GLY A 116 7.33 -6.69 57.61
CA GLY A 116 7.06 -5.50 58.42
C GLY A 116 5.62 -4.98 58.26
N GLY A 117 4.87 -4.91 59.36
CA GLY A 117 3.67 -4.06 59.50
C GLY A 117 4.03 -2.71 60.15
N SER A 118 3.12 -1.83 60.61
CA SER A 118 1.64 -1.79 60.68
C SER A 118 1.21 -0.29 60.79
N ASP A 119 -0.01 0.19 61.10
CA ASP A 119 -1.29 -0.42 61.53
C ASP A 119 -2.48 0.57 61.29
N GLY A 120 -3.72 0.06 61.35
CA GLY A 120 -4.96 0.85 61.52
C GLY A 120 -5.55 1.57 60.27
N GLY A 121 -6.87 1.77 60.18
CA GLY A 121 -7.93 1.24 61.06
C GLY A 121 -9.38 1.68 60.75
N ALA A 122 -10.29 0.70 60.84
CA ALA A 122 -11.69 0.74 61.32
C ALA A 122 -12.74 1.73 60.73
N GLY A 123 -13.88 1.18 60.28
CA GLY A 123 -15.11 1.93 59.98
C GLY A 123 -16.30 1.12 59.42
N GLY A 124 -16.98 0.31 60.25
CA GLY A 124 -18.35 -0.22 59.99
C GLY A 124 -19.42 0.66 60.66
N VAL A 125 -20.75 0.43 60.60
CA VAL A 125 -21.64 -0.61 60.01
C VAL A 125 -22.92 0.11 59.48
N ASP A 126 -24.02 -0.46 58.95
CA ASP A 126 -24.69 -1.79 58.89
C ASP A 126 -25.55 -1.82 57.58
N GLY A 127 -26.31 -2.85 57.17
CA GLY A 127 -26.68 -4.14 57.76
C GLY A 127 -27.51 -5.02 56.80
N ASN A 128 -28.09 -6.13 57.30
CA ASN A 128 -28.48 -7.32 56.52
C ASN A 128 -29.80 -7.28 55.70
N GLY A 129 -29.85 -8.11 54.63
CA GLY A 129 -30.89 -9.17 54.54
C GLY A 129 -31.49 -9.53 53.17
N GLY A 130 -31.34 -10.79 52.71
CA GLY A 130 -32.14 -11.39 51.62
C GLY A 130 -31.42 -12.48 50.81
N ASN A 131 -32.02 -13.67 50.64
CA ASN A 131 -31.39 -14.85 49.99
C ASN A 131 -31.88 -15.09 48.55
N GLY A 132 -31.04 -15.75 47.72
CA GLY A 132 -31.50 -16.88 46.88
C GLY A 132 -31.06 -16.90 45.41
N GLY A 133 -30.41 -17.99 44.98
CA GLY A 133 -30.24 -18.38 43.57
C GLY A 133 -28.81 -18.84 43.20
N ASP A 134 -28.64 -20.14 42.93
CA ASP A 134 -27.36 -20.75 42.54
C ASP A 134 -27.39 -21.26 41.08
N ALA A 135 -26.30 -21.04 40.33
CA ALA A 135 -25.74 -21.86 39.24
C ALA A 135 -24.77 -20.99 38.39
N GLY A 136 -23.60 -21.45 37.95
CA GLY A 136 -22.88 -22.68 38.25
C GLY A 136 -21.54 -22.68 37.48
N ALA A 137 -20.46 -23.20 38.06
CA ALA A 137 -19.14 -23.26 37.43
C ALA A 137 -18.74 -24.70 37.09
N GLY A 138 -18.14 -24.90 35.91
CA GLY A 138 -17.52 -26.18 35.54
C GLY A 138 -16.30 -26.49 36.41
N GLY A 139 -16.03 -27.77 36.64
CA GLY A 139 -14.88 -28.24 37.43
C GLY A 139 -13.93 -29.09 36.60
N ASP A 140 -12.64 -29.03 36.93
CA ASP A 140 -11.56 -29.77 36.27
C ASP A 140 -11.67 -31.30 36.45
N GLY A 141 -10.95 -32.04 35.59
CA GLY A 141 -11.04 -33.48 35.47
C GLY A 141 -10.64 -34.26 36.73
N GLY A 142 -11.44 -35.28 37.06
CA GLY A 142 -11.09 -36.30 38.05
C GLY A 142 -10.25 -37.43 37.43
N ALA A 143 -9.22 -37.88 38.15
CA ALA A 143 -8.45 -39.06 37.75
C ALA A 143 -9.31 -40.34 37.79
N GLY A 144 -9.02 -41.29 36.90
CA GLY A 144 -9.73 -42.56 36.83
C GLY A 144 -9.63 -43.36 38.13
N GLY A 145 -10.78 -43.85 38.62
CA GLY A 145 -10.87 -44.77 39.76
C GLY A 145 -11.29 -46.16 39.30
N ASP A 146 -10.70 -47.20 39.88
CA ASP A 146 -10.95 -48.59 39.50
C ASP A 146 -12.43 -48.99 39.68
N GLY A 147 -13.08 -49.41 38.58
CA GLY A 147 -14.45 -49.90 38.57
C GLY A 147 -14.57 -51.24 39.31
N GLY A 148 -15.30 -51.24 40.43
CA GLY A 148 -15.42 -52.41 41.30
C GLY A 148 -16.24 -53.56 40.71
N ALA A 149 -15.82 -54.80 40.99
CA ALA A 149 -16.55 -56.01 40.58
C ALA A 149 -17.88 -56.19 41.34
N GLY A 150 -18.96 -56.54 40.64
CA GLY A 150 -20.22 -56.96 41.27
C GLY A 150 -21.30 -57.40 40.29
N GLY A 151 -21.89 -58.58 40.54
CA GLY A 151 -23.09 -59.09 39.85
C GLY A 151 -22.82 -60.15 38.77
N ILE A 152 -23.19 -61.41 39.04
CA ILE A 152 -23.23 -62.49 38.04
C ILE A 152 -24.58 -63.24 38.15
N ASP A 153 -25.62 -62.67 37.56
CA ASP A 153 -26.82 -63.36 37.09
C ASP A 153 -27.67 -62.46 36.16
N GLY A 154 -28.13 -62.91 34.98
CA GLY A 154 -27.76 -64.14 34.26
C GLY A 154 -28.61 -64.38 33.00
N SER A 155 -28.29 -65.48 32.30
CA SER A 155 -29.20 -66.17 31.36
C SER A 155 -29.52 -65.51 30.00
N GLY A 156 -28.51 -64.96 29.31
CA GLY A 156 -28.48 -64.99 27.85
C GLY A 156 -28.10 -66.41 27.37
N GLY A 157 -29.07 -67.19 26.89
CA GLY A 157 -28.90 -68.62 26.61
C GLY A 157 -28.19 -68.91 25.30
N GLY A 158 -26.86 -69.04 25.33
CA GLY A 158 -26.06 -69.59 24.23
C GLY A 158 -26.35 -71.08 24.03
N GLY A 159 -27.40 -71.40 23.27
CA GLY A 159 -27.50 -72.67 22.58
C GLY A 159 -26.77 -72.55 21.24
N ASP A 160 -25.93 -73.55 20.91
CA ASP A 160 -25.15 -73.54 19.67
C ASP A 160 -26.09 -73.43 18.47
N VAL A 161 -26.11 -72.26 17.82
CA VAL A 161 -26.89 -72.04 16.59
C VAL A 161 -26.23 -72.86 15.50
N PRO A 162 -26.89 -73.91 14.96
CA PRO A 162 -26.25 -74.85 14.06
C PRO A 162 -26.11 -74.21 12.68
N CYS A 163 -24.89 -73.88 12.31
CA CYS A 163 -24.57 -73.15 11.09
C CYS A 163 -23.96 -74.06 10.01
N THR A 164 -24.09 -73.65 8.76
CA THR A 164 -23.44 -74.26 7.59
C THR A 164 -22.56 -73.27 6.82
N GLY A 165 -22.73 -71.97 7.06
CA GLY A 165 -21.79 -70.90 6.73
C GLY A 165 -22.03 -69.66 7.60
N ASP A 166 -21.13 -68.68 7.52
CA ASP A 166 -21.14 -67.47 8.37
C ASP A 166 -22.49 -66.70 8.36
N THR A 167 -23.22 -66.74 7.24
CA THR A 167 -24.53 -66.08 7.07
C THR A 167 -25.68 -66.73 7.86
N ASP A 168 -25.48 -67.94 8.39
CA ASP A 168 -26.49 -68.62 9.21
C ASP A 168 -26.45 -68.15 10.68
N CYS A 169 -25.42 -67.38 11.05
CA CYS A 169 -25.20 -66.88 12.40
C CYS A 169 -25.84 -65.50 12.61
N PRO A 170 -26.33 -65.18 13.83
CA PRO A 170 -26.79 -63.84 14.16
C PRO A 170 -25.64 -62.84 14.09
N ALA A 171 -25.92 -61.62 13.61
CA ALA A 171 -24.95 -60.53 13.67
C ALA A 171 -24.62 -60.18 15.14
N PRO A 172 -23.35 -59.90 15.48
CA PRO A 172 -22.97 -59.49 16.83
C PRO A 172 -23.43 -58.06 17.13
N ASP A 173 -23.48 -57.72 18.41
CA ASP A 173 -24.02 -56.44 18.92
C ASP A 173 -23.15 -55.20 18.64
N GLY A 174 -22.11 -55.30 17.81
CA GLY A 174 -21.19 -54.19 17.48
C GLY A 174 -20.47 -54.38 16.15
N GLU A 175 -20.18 -53.27 15.46
CA GLU A 175 -19.61 -53.28 14.09
C GLU A 175 -18.20 -53.87 13.98
N CYS A 176 -17.45 -53.90 15.09
CA CYS A 176 -16.07 -54.40 15.15
C CYS A 176 -15.96 -55.90 15.44
N ALA A 177 -17.06 -56.65 15.30
CA ALA A 177 -17.05 -58.11 15.26
C ALA A 177 -17.82 -58.62 14.04
N VAL A 178 -17.41 -59.76 13.50
CA VAL A 178 -18.15 -60.53 12.49
C VAL A 178 -18.51 -61.91 13.03
N ALA A 179 -19.68 -62.40 12.66
CA ALA A 179 -20.08 -63.77 12.99
C ALA A 179 -19.40 -64.77 12.03
N ARG A 180 -18.97 -65.90 12.58
CA ARG A 180 -18.31 -67.00 11.86
C ARG A 180 -18.93 -68.34 12.20
N CYS A 181 -18.97 -69.24 11.23
CA CYS A 181 -19.35 -70.63 11.44
C CYS A 181 -18.10 -71.52 11.56
N VAL A 182 -17.80 -71.99 12.77
CA VAL A 182 -16.63 -72.84 13.05
C VAL A 182 -17.09 -74.16 13.67
N ASP A 183 -16.70 -75.28 13.05
CA ASP A 183 -17.08 -76.65 13.43
C ASP A 183 -18.59 -76.89 13.65
N GLY A 184 -19.43 -76.06 13.02
CA GLY A 184 -20.90 -76.12 13.08
C GLY A 184 -21.56 -75.26 14.16
N GLY A 185 -20.77 -74.52 14.95
CA GLY A 185 -21.25 -73.52 15.91
C GLY A 185 -20.91 -72.09 15.50
N CYS A 186 -21.75 -71.14 15.89
CA CYS A 186 -21.52 -69.71 15.65
C CYS A 186 -20.56 -69.11 16.68
N THR A 187 -19.48 -68.49 16.21
CA THR A 187 -18.50 -67.73 17.01
C THR A 187 -18.41 -66.29 16.52
N THR A 188 -17.87 -65.38 17.31
CA THR A 188 -17.46 -64.04 16.86
C THR A 188 -15.96 -64.00 16.57
N GLU A 189 -15.58 -63.33 15.48
CA GLU A 189 -14.19 -62.97 15.15
C GLU A 189 -14.09 -61.44 15.15
N PRO A 190 -13.09 -60.84 15.82
CA PRO A 190 -12.93 -59.39 15.82
C PRO A 190 -12.49 -58.89 14.44
N VAL A 191 -12.97 -57.71 14.06
CA VAL A 191 -12.54 -56.99 12.87
C VAL A 191 -11.13 -56.45 13.09
N ALA A 192 -10.31 -56.42 12.04
CA ALA A 192 -8.91 -56.00 12.14
C ALA A 192 -8.75 -54.56 12.68
N SER A 193 -7.74 -54.37 13.53
CA SER A 193 -7.36 -53.07 14.09
C SER A 193 -7.18 -52.01 12.99
N GLY A 194 -7.73 -50.82 13.20
CA GLY A 194 -7.70 -49.72 12.22
C GLY A 194 -8.70 -49.87 11.07
N THR A 195 -9.74 -50.71 11.19
CA THR A 195 -10.86 -50.74 10.22
C THR A 195 -11.92 -49.69 10.63
N PRO A 196 -12.32 -48.75 9.76
CA PRO A 196 -13.33 -47.75 10.11
C PRO A 196 -14.74 -48.34 10.26
N VAL A 197 -15.51 -47.84 11.22
CA VAL A 197 -16.95 -48.18 11.37
C VAL A 197 -17.83 -47.38 10.41
N LYS A 198 -19.12 -47.75 10.26
CA LYS A 198 -20.01 -47.09 9.29
C LYS A 198 -20.59 -45.78 9.81
N GLU A 199 -20.83 -45.68 11.11
CA GLU A 199 -21.35 -44.48 11.76
C GLU A 199 -20.19 -43.58 12.22
N GLN A 200 -19.54 -42.90 11.28
CA GLN A 200 -18.64 -41.79 11.59
C GLN A 200 -19.43 -40.54 11.98
N MET A 201 -18.84 -39.68 12.81
CA MET A 201 -19.28 -38.30 13.00
C MET A 201 -18.49 -37.44 12.03
N ALA A 202 -19.14 -36.54 11.30
CA ALA A 202 -18.44 -35.67 10.34
C ALA A 202 -18.23 -34.29 10.96
N GLY A 203 -16.98 -33.81 10.95
CA GLY A 203 -16.57 -32.56 11.57
C GLY A 203 -16.47 -32.63 13.10
N ASP A 204 -15.87 -33.69 13.64
CA ASP A 204 -15.39 -33.74 15.03
C ASP A 204 -13.90 -34.10 15.19
N CYS A 205 -13.17 -34.27 14.07
CA CYS A 205 -11.74 -34.59 14.01
C CYS A 205 -11.39 -35.99 14.56
N ARG A 206 -12.32 -36.96 14.50
CA ARG A 206 -12.14 -38.31 15.07
C ARG A 206 -12.61 -39.41 14.12
N GLU A 207 -11.69 -40.22 13.61
CA GLU A 207 -12.08 -41.49 12.96
C GLU A 207 -12.38 -42.55 14.02
N ARG A 208 -13.59 -43.12 13.98
CA ARG A 208 -14.00 -44.26 14.79
C ARG A 208 -13.57 -45.56 14.09
N VAL A 209 -12.60 -46.26 14.67
CA VAL A 209 -12.00 -47.48 14.12
C VAL A 209 -12.11 -48.66 15.08
N CYS A 210 -11.96 -49.88 14.56
CA CYS A 210 -11.89 -51.08 15.38
C CYS A 210 -10.53 -51.22 16.07
N ASP A 211 -10.53 -51.71 17.31
CA ASP A 211 -9.32 -51.91 18.12
C ASP A 211 -8.52 -53.17 17.72
N GLY A 212 -9.21 -54.22 17.26
CA GLY A 212 -8.65 -55.54 16.94
C GLY A 212 -9.04 -56.65 17.94
N ASP A 213 -9.61 -56.30 19.09
CA ASP A 213 -10.14 -57.22 20.10
C ASP A 213 -11.69 -57.29 20.09
N GLY A 214 -12.35 -56.32 19.44
CA GLY A 214 -13.78 -56.35 19.10
C GLY A 214 -14.56 -55.07 19.45
N ALA A 215 -13.91 -54.05 20.00
CA ALA A 215 -14.53 -52.77 20.35
C ALA A 215 -14.19 -51.66 19.33
N VAL A 216 -14.89 -50.53 19.48
CA VAL A 216 -14.61 -49.30 18.74
C VAL A 216 -13.72 -48.40 19.60
N MET A 217 -12.70 -47.82 18.98
CA MET A 217 -11.86 -46.76 19.54
C MET A 217 -11.86 -45.55 18.61
N GLU A 218 -11.53 -44.38 19.15
CA GLU A 218 -11.35 -43.15 18.38
C GLU A 218 -9.85 -42.89 18.18
N VAL A 219 -9.47 -42.48 16.97
CA VAL A 219 -8.13 -41.96 16.64
C VAL A 219 -8.24 -40.50 16.19
N ASP A 220 -7.14 -39.77 16.23
CA ASP A 220 -7.08 -38.41 15.68
C ASP A 220 -7.22 -38.48 14.15
N ASP A 221 -8.23 -37.82 13.58
CA ASP A 221 -8.36 -37.60 12.13
C ASP A 221 -8.31 -36.09 11.86
N ASP A 222 -7.13 -35.60 11.49
CA ASP A 222 -6.94 -34.18 11.21
C ASP A 222 -7.39 -33.78 9.78
N ASP A 223 -7.92 -34.71 8.97
CA ASP A 223 -8.57 -34.43 7.67
C ASP A 223 -10.11 -34.25 7.79
N ASP A 224 -10.75 -34.68 8.90
CA ASP A 224 -12.20 -34.50 9.19
C ASP A 224 -12.56 -33.07 9.64
N VAL A 225 -12.20 -32.08 8.82
CA VAL A 225 -12.36 -30.66 9.14
C VAL A 225 -13.83 -30.22 9.08
N ARG A 226 -14.29 -29.58 10.15
CA ARG A 226 -15.63 -28.99 10.26
C ARG A 226 -15.69 -27.56 9.72
N ASP A 227 -16.26 -27.39 8.53
CA ASP A 227 -16.64 -26.08 7.97
C ASP A 227 -17.71 -25.40 8.86
N ASP A 228 -17.36 -24.32 9.56
CA ASP A 228 -18.27 -23.51 10.38
C ASP A 228 -19.03 -22.43 9.59
N HIS A 229 -18.74 -22.33 8.29
CA HIS A 229 -19.27 -21.42 7.30
C HIS A 229 -18.93 -19.94 7.53
N SER A 230 -17.98 -19.62 8.42
CA SER A 230 -17.39 -18.28 8.57
C SER A 230 -16.11 -18.13 7.75
N GLN A 231 -16.11 -17.15 6.84
CA GLN A 231 -14.94 -16.82 6.01
C GLN A 231 -13.86 -16.07 6.81
N CYS A 232 -14.09 -15.84 8.10
CA CYS A 232 -13.17 -15.20 9.02
C CYS A 232 -12.47 -16.18 9.97
N THR A 233 -12.71 -17.47 9.79
CA THR A 233 -12.08 -18.58 10.49
C THR A 233 -11.38 -19.49 9.48
N VAL A 234 -10.19 -19.95 9.83
CA VAL A 234 -9.56 -21.14 9.24
C VAL A 234 -10.04 -22.31 10.07
N ASP A 235 -11.05 -23.01 9.55
CA ASP A 235 -11.44 -24.29 10.09
C ASP A 235 -10.31 -25.31 9.85
N SER A 236 -9.93 -25.99 10.91
CA SER A 236 -8.84 -26.97 10.90
C SER A 236 -9.04 -27.98 12.01
N CYS A 237 -8.51 -29.18 11.82
CA CYS A 237 -8.31 -30.13 12.90
C CYS A 237 -6.85 -30.10 13.31
N ARG A 238 -6.58 -30.39 14.59
CA ARG A 238 -5.24 -30.56 15.10
C ARG A 238 -5.24 -31.44 16.33
N ASP A 239 -4.38 -32.45 16.35
CA ASP A 239 -4.28 -33.38 17.49
C ASP A 239 -5.69 -33.95 17.83
N GLY A 240 -6.49 -34.21 16.78
CA GLY A 240 -7.89 -34.66 16.83
C GLY A 240 -8.84 -33.70 17.56
N SER A 241 -8.59 -32.39 17.48
CA SER A 241 -9.41 -31.34 18.10
C SER A 241 -9.78 -30.27 17.07
N PRO A 242 -11.06 -29.85 16.96
CA PRO A 242 -11.45 -28.74 16.10
C PRO A 242 -10.83 -27.41 16.53
N ILE A 243 -10.26 -26.68 15.58
CA ILE A 243 -9.68 -25.35 15.74
C ILE A 243 -10.19 -24.43 14.63
N ASN A 244 -10.99 -23.43 15.02
CA ASN A 244 -11.52 -22.40 14.14
C ASN A 244 -10.69 -21.13 14.40
N ALA A 245 -9.49 -21.06 13.81
CA ALA A 245 -8.54 -19.98 14.10
C ALA A 245 -8.87 -18.73 13.29
N PRO A 246 -8.86 -17.50 13.85
CA PRO A 246 -9.07 -16.29 13.07
C PRO A 246 -8.13 -16.17 11.87
N VAL A 247 -8.68 -15.79 10.71
CA VAL A 247 -7.89 -15.38 9.53
C VAL A 247 -7.15 -14.06 9.78
N GLU A 248 -6.28 -13.66 8.86
CA GLU A 248 -5.64 -12.35 8.92
C GLU A 248 -6.67 -11.21 8.88
N ALA A 249 -6.55 -10.25 9.79
CA ALA A 249 -7.50 -9.14 9.89
C ALA A 249 -7.45 -8.28 8.62
N GLY A 250 -8.62 -7.96 8.07
CA GLY A 250 -8.76 -7.33 6.75
C GLY A 250 -9.00 -8.32 5.60
N THR A 251 -9.03 -9.63 5.87
CA THR A 251 -9.57 -10.62 4.92
C THR A 251 -11.02 -10.27 4.59
N TRP A 252 -11.41 -10.30 3.31
CA TRP A 252 -12.78 -9.98 2.89
C TRP A 252 -13.78 -11.07 3.29
N CYS A 253 -14.98 -10.66 3.72
CA CYS A 253 -16.07 -11.56 4.07
C CYS A 253 -17.44 -11.08 3.54
N PRO A 254 -18.40 -12.00 3.31
CA PRO A 254 -19.66 -11.72 2.60
C PRO A 254 -20.73 -11.07 3.47
N LEU A 255 -20.54 -9.80 3.83
CA LEU A 255 -21.63 -8.91 4.24
C LEU A 255 -22.34 -8.30 3.00
N ALA A 256 -23.59 -7.85 3.18
CA ALA A 256 -24.44 -7.38 2.08
C ALA A 256 -23.85 -6.19 1.29
N ASP A 257 -23.09 -5.33 1.98
CA ASP A 257 -22.40 -4.15 1.44
C ASP A 257 -20.88 -4.38 1.30
N GLY A 258 -20.42 -5.63 1.49
CA GLY A 258 -19.03 -5.98 1.73
C GLY A 258 -18.67 -5.97 3.22
N GLY A 259 -17.64 -6.72 3.60
CA GLY A 259 -17.18 -6.82 4.99
C GLY A 259 -15.72 -7.26 5.10
N LEU A 260 -15.15 -7.09 6.28
CA LEU A 260 -13.78 -7.41 6.64
C LEU A 260 -13.75 -8.26 7.91
N CYS A 261 -12.81 -9.19 8.01
CA CYS A 261 -12.59 -9.99 9.20
C CYS A 261 -11.79 -9.21 10.25
N ASN A 262 -12.29 -9.14 11.48
CA ASN A 262 -11.56 -8.53 12.60
C ASN A 262 -10.60 -9.55 13.29
N PRO A 263 -9.69 -9.09 14.18
CA PRO A 263 -8.73 -9.97 14.88
C PRO A 263 -9.34 -11.04 15.80
N ALA A 264 -10.67 -11.07 15.97
CA ALA A 264 -11.39 -12.09 16.73
C ALA A 264 -12.08 -13.14 15.84
N GLY A 265 -11.86 -13.10 14.51
CA GLY A 265 -12.46 -14.03 13.56
C GLY A 265 -13.92 -13.70 13.23
N VAL A 266 -14.37 -12.46 13.42
CA VAL A 266 -15.75 -12.03 13.16
C VAL A 266 -15.79 -11.14 11.92
N CYS A 267 -16.75 -11.41 11.02
CA CYS A 267 -17.04 -10.57 9.86
C CYS A 267 -17.75 -9.28 10.30
N VAL A 268 -17.16 -8.13 10.00
CA VAL A 268 -17.62 -6.79 10.39
C VAL A 268 -17.61 -5.83 9.19
N GLN A 269 -18.18 -4.63 9.34
CA GLN A 269 -18.29 -3.67 8.22
C GLN A 269 -16.97 -2.94 7.94
N CYS A 270 -16.19 -2.65 8.99
CA CYS A 270 -14.97 -1.85 8.91
C CYS A 270 -13.98 -2.23 10.01
N LEU A 271 -12.71 -1.90 9.82
CA LEU A 271 -11.64 -1.99 10.81
C LEU A 271 -10.98 -0.62 11.05
N VAL A 272 -11.00 0.26 10.06
CA VAL A 272 -10.56 1.66 10.10
C VAL A 272 -11.58 2.57 9.41
N ASP A 273 -11.52 3.87 9.69
CA ASP A 273 -12.43 4.88 9.14
C ASP A 273 -12.54 4.84 7.61
N SER A 274 -11.41 4.64 6.91
CA SER A 274 -11.33 4.60 5.44
C SER A 274 -11.99 3.38 4.78
N ASP A 275 -12.41 2.37 5.56
CA ASP A 275 -13.20 1.25 5.03
C ASP A 275 -14.67 1.67 4.81
N CYS A 276 -15.11 2.74 5.47
CA CYS A 276 -16.48 3.25 5.40
C CYS A 276 -16.64 4.34 4.34
N PRO A 277 -17.69 4.30 3.50
CA PRO A 277 -18.03 5.39 2.57
C PRO A 277 -18.33 6.76 3.23
N THR A 278 -18.41 6.80 4.56
CA THR A 278 -18.64 7.98 5.40
C THR A 278 -17.39 8.46 6.14
N GLU A 279 -16.26 7.77 5.99
CA GLU A 279 -15.00 8.00 6.75
C GLU A 279 -15.17 7.94 8.28
N VAL A 280 -16.12 7.13 8.79
CA VAL A 280 -16.34 6.92 10.24
C VAL A 280 -16.62 5.45 10.56
N CYS A 281 -15.67 4.79 11.21
CA CYS A 281 -15.78 3.43 11.73
C CYS A 281 -15.76 3.45 13.27
N ILE A 282 -16.89 3.10 13.90
CA ILE A 282 -16.99 3.02 15.38
C ILE A 282 -17.49 1.62 15.76
N ASP A 283 -16.77 0.96 16.69
CA ASP A 283 -17.05 -0.41 17.15
C ASP A 283 -17.26 -1.43 16.00
N TYR A 284 -16.46 -1.28 14.94
CA TYR A 284 -16.51 -2.06 13.68
C TYR A 284 -17.80 -1.91 12.84
N VAL A 285 -18.56 -0.84 13.08
CA VAL A 285 -19.78 -0.47 12.34
C VAL A 285 -19.57 0.88 11.65
N CYS A 286 -19.92 0.96 10.36
CA CYS A 286 -19.86 2.22 9.62
C CYS A 286 -21.00 3.14 10.05
N GLN A 287 -20.65 4.34 10.52
CA GLN A 287 -21.63 5.31 11.00
C GLN A 287 -22.26 6.10 9.84
N VAL A 288 -23.46 6.60 10.06
CA VAL A 288 -24.14 7.49 9.10
C VAL A 288 -23.51 8.88 9.18
N ALA A 289 -23.21 9.48 8.02
CA ALA A 289 -22.78 10.87 7.87
C ALA A 289 -23.59 11.84 8.73
N SER A 290 -22.92 12.72 9.48
CA SER A 290 -23.55 13.57 10.49
C SER A 290 -23.06 15.02 10.40
N CYS A 291 -23.99 15.96 10.25
CA CYS A 291 -23.76 17.40 10.13
C CYS A 291 -23.18 18.10 11.39
N GLU A 292 -22.55 17.34 12.29
CA GLU A 292 -21.87 17.77 13.52
C GLU A 292 -20.65 16.86 13.83
N ASP A 293 -20.18 16.03 12.88
CA ASP A 293 -19.04 15.10 13.07
C ASP A 293 -17.67 15.72 12.70
N GLY A 294 -17.65 16.86 11.99
CA GLY A 294 -16.44 17.60 11.64
C GLY A 294 -15.69 17.09 10.41
N LEU A 295 -16.20 16.07 9.71
CA LEU A 295 -15.69 15.58 8.43
C LEU A 295 -16.42 16.23 7.25
N HIS A 296 -16.13 15.80 6.02
CA HIS A 296 -16.89 16.19 4.83
C HIS A 296 -17.35 14.92 4.11
N ASN A 297 -18.52 14.40 4.51
CA ASN A 297 -19.03 13.09 4.10
C ASN A 297 -20.48 13.16 3.57
N GLY A 298 -21.03 12.02 3.13
CA GLY A 298 -22.43 11.94 2.69
C GLY A 298 -22.74 12.79 1.43
N ASP A 299 -23.72 13.69 1.54
CA ASP A 299 -24.15 14.60 0.45
C ASP A 299 -23.75 16.07 0.66
N GLU A 300 -22.86 16.34 1.62
CA GLU A 300 -22.51 17.69 2.08
C GLU A 300 -21.85 18.59 1.01
N GLY A 301 -22.09 19.90 1.16
CA GLY A 301 -21.44 20.97 0.37
C GLY A 301 -20.16 21.54 1.01
N GLY A 302 -19.75 20.98 2.14
CA GLY A 302 -18.58 21.29 2.95
C GLY A 302 -18.82 20.85 4.40
N ILE A 303 -17.75 20.79 5.20
CA ILE A 303 -17.78 20.25 6.58
C ILE A 303 -18.98 20.76 7.39
N ASP A 304 -19.77 19.83 7.93
CA ASP A 304 -20.97 20.04 8.74
C ASP A 304 -22.10 20.82 8.03
N CYS A 305 -22.11 20.90 6.68
CA CYS A 305 -23.03 21.78 5.97
C CYS A 305 -23.40 21.41 4.52
N GLY A 306 -24.56 21.90 4.08
CA GLY A 306 -25.06 21.75 2.72
C GLY A 306 -25.81 20.44 2.50
N GLY A 307 -25.65 19.84 1.33
CA GLY A 307 -26.43 18.67 0.93
C GLY A 307 -27.95 18.89 1.00
N SER A 308 -28.67 17.81 1.28
CA SER A 308 -30.11 17.79 1.55
C SER A 308 -30.44 17.66 3.04
N ALA A 309 -29.51 17.15 3.85
CA ALA A 309 -29.68 16.93 5.29
C ALA A 309 -29.19 18.09 6.16
N CYS A 310 -28.11 18.77 5.78
CA CYS A 310 -27.35 19.66 6.67
C CYS A 310 -27.70 21.15 6.53
N PRO A 311 -27.36 22.00 7.52
CA PRO A 311 -27.60 23.44 7.45
C PRO A 311 -26.92 24.09 6.23
N ALA A 312 -27.54 25.13 5.66
CA ALA A 312 -26.98 25.78 4.48
C ALA A 312 -25.62 26.45 4.78
N CYS A 313 -24.55 25.94 4.15
CA CYS A 313 -23.18 26.45 4.30
C CYS A 313 -23.06 27.97 4.15
N GLY A 314 -22.26 28.58 5.03
CA GLY A 314 -21.81 29.97 4.91
C GLY A 314 -20.83 30.20 3.75
N ALA A 315 -20.35 31.44 3.65
CA ALA A 315 -19.38 31.83 2.62
C ALA A 315 -18.09 30.97 2.71
N PRO A 316 -17.52 30.56 1.56
CA PRO A 316 -16.35 29.70 1.54
C PRO A 316 -15.12 30.37 2.16
N ALA A 317 -14.28 29.57 2.81
CA ALA A 317 -12.86 29.91 2.93
C ALA A 317 -12.24 29.79 1.53
N ARG A 318 -11.69 30.89 0.98
CA ARG A 318 -11.28 30.93 -0.42
C ARG A 318 -9.86 31.48 -0.59
N VAL A 319 -8.97 30.66 -1.10
CA VAL A 319 -7.64 31.08 -1.58
C VAL A 319 -7.80 31.83 -2.92
N THR A 320 -7.09 32.95 -3.05
CA THR A 320 -7.03 33.76 -4.28
C THR A 320 -5.69 33.63 -5.00
N SER A 321 -4.61 33.40 -4.25
CA SER A 321 -3.25 33.28 -4.76
C SER A 321 -2.34 32.66 -3.68
N VAL A 322 -1.20 32.11 -4.12
CA VAL A 322 -0.09 31.66 -3.27
C VAL A 322 1.20 32.36 -3.69
N ASP A 323 2.21 32.37 -2.84
CA ASP A 323 3.55 32.86 -3.19
C ASP A 323 4.33 31.87 -4.08
N TYR A 324 4.14 30.55 -3.90
CA TYR A 324 4.75 29.49 -4.72
C TYR A 324 3.68 28.58 -5.36
N PRO A 325 3.31 28.77 -6.65
CA PRO A 325 2.33 27.92 -7.35
C PRO A 325 2.90 26.55 -7.76
N VAL A 326 4.24 26.46 -7.86
CA VAL A 326 5.00 25.21 -7.81
C VAL A 326 5.70 25.20 -6.46
N ILE A 327 5.39 24.26 -5.58
CA ILE A 327 5.84 24.22 -4.19
C ILE A 327 6.62 22.94 -3.88
N ALA A 328 7.83 23.10 -3.36
CA ALA A 328 8.66 22.01 -2.88
C ALA A 328 8.16 21.45 -1.54
N VAL A 329 8.21 20.13 -1.38
CA VAL A 329 8.16 19.45 -0.07
C VAL A 329 9.22 20.05 0.87
N GLY A 330 8.87 20.25 2.14
CA GLY A 330 9.67 20.99 3.11
C GLY A 330 9.68 22.51 2.94
N GLY A 331 9.21 23.05 1.81
CA GLY A 331 9.10 24.49 1.55
C GLY A 331 7.94 25.14 2.31
N ALA A 332 8.09 26.42 2.68
CA ALA A 332 7.02 27.19 3.32
C ALA A 332 6.15 27.90 2.27
N LEU A 333 4.83 27.91 2.46
CA LEU A 333 3.85 28.39 1.49
C LEU A 333 2.88 29.38 2.15
N VAL A 334 2.69 30.55 1.55
CA VAL A 334 1.79 31.60 2.05
C VAL A 334 0.54 31.68 1.19
N LEU A 335 -0.60 31.34 1.78
CA LEU A 335 -1.91 31.42 1.16
C LEU A 335 -2.48 32.83 1.36
N THR A 336 -2.89 33.49 0.28
CA THR A 336 -3.63 34.75 0.31
C THR A 336 -5.08 34.48 -0.11
N GLY A 337 -6.05 35.07 0.57
CA GLY A 337 -7.47 34.78 0.32
C GLY A 337 -8.44 35.56 1.21
N SER A 338 -9.51 34.90 1.64
CA SER A 338 -10.56 35.47 2.50
C SER A 338 -11.34 34.39 3.25
N GLY A 339 -11.85 34.70 4.45
CA GLY A 339 -12.68 33.79 5.23
C GLY A 339 -11.89 32.67 5.92
N PHE A 340 -10.60 32.90 6.21
CA PHE A 340 -9.70 31.95 6.88
C PHE A 340 -9.88 31.92 8.40
N THR A 341 -10.54 32.91 9.01
CA THR A 341 -10.74 32.93 10.48
C THR A 341 -11.54 31.72 10.94
N GLY A 342 -10.94 30.89 11.80
CA GLY A 342 -11.58 29.68 12.32
C GLY A 342 -11.46 28.45 11.40
N ALA A 343 -10.57 28.46 10.41
CA ALA A 343 -10.16 27.24 9.72
C ALA A 343 -9.60 26.22 10.72
N THR A 344 -9.99 24.96 10.60
CA THR A 344 -9.57 23.84 11.47
C THR A 344 -8.50 22.97 10.84
N GLY A 345 -8.38 22.99 9.51
CA GLY A 345 -7.37 22.24 8.77
C GLY A 345 -7.00 22.92 7.45
N VAL A 346 -5.84 22.54 6.92
CA VAL A 346 -5.43 22.85 5.54
C VAL A 346 -4.86 21.57 4.95
N THR A 347 -5.32 21.20 3.76
CA THR A 347 -4.76 20.09 2.99
C THR A 347 -4.15 20.60 1.68
N VAL A 348 -3.15 19.88 1.17
CA VAL A 348 -2.53 20.10 -0.13
C VAL A 348 -2.38 18.73 -0.78
N GLY A 349 -3.03 18.51 -1.93
CA GLY A 349 -3.06 17.17 -2.54
C GLY A 349 -3.58 16.10 -1.59
N PHE A 350 -4.65 16.42 -0.85
CA PHE A 350 -5.25 15.64 0.25
C PHE A 350 -4.38 15.45 1.53
N ALA A 351 -3.06 15.61 1.47
CA ALA A 351 -2.21 15.51 2.65
C ALA A 351 -2.42 16.71 3.61
N PRO A 352 -2.66 16.47 4.92
CA PRO A 352 -2.83 17.53 5.91
C PRO A 352 -1.51 18.26 6.20
N GLN A 353 -1.60 19.57 6.39
CA GLN A 353 -0.45 20.47 6.54
C GLN A 353 -0.45 21.19 7.90
N PRO A 354 0.72 21.44 8.50
CA PRO A 354 0.83 22.40 9.60
C PRO A 354 0.56 23.82 9.07
N PHE A 355 -0.16 24.65 9.81
CA PHE A 355 -0.49 26.01 9.37
C PHE A 355 -0.68 27.00 10.54
N THR A 356 -0.49 28.28 10.26
CA THR A 356 -0.91 29.41 11.12
C THR A 356 -1.94 30.27 10.39
N ILE A 357 -2.98 30.72 11.11
CA ILE A 357 -3.90 31.74 10.62
C ILE A 357 -3.34 33.09 11.03
N ASP A 358 -2.71 33.79 10.09
CA ASP A 358 -2.05 35.07 10.34
C ASP A 358 -3.06 36.23 10.28
N SER A 359 -4.11 36.08 9.45
CA SER A 359 -5.30 36.94 9.40
C SER A 359 -6.45 36.23 8.69
N ASP A 360 -7.64 36.84 8.62
CA ASP A 360 -8.75 36.31 7.80
C ASP A 360 -8.42 36.17 6.31
N THR A 361 -7.37 36.88 5.85
CA THR A 361 -6.93 36.93 4.46
C THR A 361 -5.58 36.26 4.21
N GLN A 362 -4.92 35.71 5.24
CA GLN A 362 -3.60 35.10 5.13
C GLN A 362 -3.41 33.88 6.05
N ILE A 363 -2.93 32.78 5.48
CA ILE A 363 -2.46 31.58 6.20
C ILE A 363 -1.01 31.31 5.78
N THR A 364 -0.16 30.91 6.71
CA THR A 364 1.21 30.43 6.43
C THR A 364 1.33 28.94 6.78
N ILE A 365 1.77 28.13 5.81
CA ILE A 365 2.26 26.77 6.03
C ILE A 365 3.79 26.90 6.22
N PRO A 366 4.36 26.62 7.41
CA PRO A 366 5.77 26.89 7.69
C PRO A 366 6.74 25.89 7.05
N ALA A 367 6.25 24.70 6.70
CA ALA A 367 6.92 23.70 5.88
C ALA A 367 5.86 22.71 5.37
N LEU A 368 5.88 22.39 4.07
CA LEU A 368 5.00 21.40 3.46
C LEU A 368 5.42 19.98 3.89
N SER A 369 4.44 19.17 4.30
CA SER A 369 4.64 17.82 4.87
C SER A 369 5.32 16.86 3.88
N ASP A 370 6.24 16.02 4.38
CA ASP A 370 6.90 14.95 3.60
C ASP A 370 5.92 13.90 3.07
N ALA A 371 4.70 13.82 3.63
CA ALA A 371 3.63 12.93 3.16
C ALA A 371 2.83 13.51 1.97
N THR A 372 3.19 14.69 1.46
CA THR A 372 2.43 15.36 0.39
C THR A 372 2.70 14.73 -0.99
N PRO A 373 1.68 14.24 -1.72
CA PRO A 373 1.89 13.62 -3.04
C PRO A 373 2.52 14.57 -4.06
N ILE A 374 3.47 14.05 -4.84
CA ILE A 374 4.16 14.80 -5.90
C ILE A 374 3.28 14.87 -7.16
N GLY A 375 3.20 16.07 -7.77
CA GLY A 375 2.40 16.36 -8.96
C GLY A 375 1.32 17.42 -8.72
N PRO A 376 0.29 17.51 -9.58
CA PRO A 376 -0.83 18.42 -9.40
C PRO A 376 -1.60 18.09 -8.12
N GLY A 377 -1.82 19.09 -7.28
CA GLY A 377 -2.56 18.94 -6.03
C GLY A 377 -3.39 20.18 -5.75
N ASP A 378 -4.58 19.97 -5.20
CA ASP A 378 -5.46 21.06 -4.78
C ASP A 378 -5.19 21.43 -3.32
N ILE A 379 -5.11 22.74 -3.04
CA ILE A 379 -5.14 23.28 -1.68
C ILE A 379 -6.60 23.44 -1.25
N VAL A 380 -6.96 22.89 -0.09
CA VAL A 380 -8.25 23.13 0.56
C VAL A 380 -8.02 23.73 1.95
N VAL A 381 -8.80 24.76 2.30
CA VAL A 381 -8.84 25.33 3.65
C VAL A 381 -10.13 24.87 4.32
N ASN A 382 -10.01 23.91 5.22
CA ASN A 382 -11.13 23.30 5.92
C ASN A 382 -11.62 24.26 7.01
N ARG A 383 -12.88 24.69 6.91
CA ARG A 383 -13.54 25.54 7.90
C ARG A 383 -14.98 25.03 8.11
N PRO A 384 -15.36 24.58 9.32
CA PRO A 384 -16.69 24.07 9.59
C PRO A 384 -17.80 25.08 9.26
N GLY A 385 -18.92 24.57 8.74
CA GLY A 385 -20.05 25.38 8.27
C GLY A 385 -19.75 26.25 7.04
N ALA A 386 -18.66 25.99 6.30
CA ALA A 386 -18.27 26.73 5.10
C ALA A 386 -18.32 25.86 3.85
N ARG A 387 -18.73 26.45 2.73
CA ARG A 387 -18.56 25.80 1.42
C ARG A 387 -17.09 25.53 1.14
N TRP A 388 -16.78 24.33 0.67
CA TRP A 388 -15.43 24.04 0.19
C TRP A 388 -15.11 24.82 -1.09
N THR A 389 -13.86 25.26 -1.20
CA THR A 389 -13.25 25.64 -2.49
C THR A 389 -11.81 25.15 -2.51
N SER A 390 -11.35 24.71 -3.68
CA SER A 390 -9.95 24.36 -3.90
C SER A 390 -9.19 25.43 -4.69
N PHE A 391 -7.87 25.39 -4.59
CA PHE A 391 -6.95 26.19 -5.40
C PHE A 391 -5.80 25.30 -5.90
N PRO A 392 -5.56 25.18 -7.20
CA PRO A 392 -4.59 24.23 -7.74
C PRO A 392 -3.14 24.72 -7.59
N VAL A 393 -2.26 23.81 -7.20
CA VAL A 393 -0.79 23.97 -7.21
C VAL A 393 -0.13 22.73 -7.83
N THR A 394 1.19 22.77 -8.01
CA THR A 394 1.99 21.57 -8.30
C THR A 394 3.01 21.36 -7.18
N VAL A 395 2.94 20.21 -6.51
CA VAL A 395 3.89 19.80 -5.48
C VAL A 395 5.07 19.11 -6.14
N ILE A 396 6.29 19.44 -5.70
CA ILE A 396 7.54 18.88 -6.25
C ILE A 396 8.49 18.41 -5.15
N GLN A 397 9.35 17.44 -5.49
CA GLN A 397 10.46 17.00 -4.66
C GLN A 397 11.75 17.61 -5.21
N LEU A 398 11.97 18.89 -4.89
CA LEU A 398 13.11 19.66 -5.38
C LEU A 398 14.42 19.19 -4.72
N GLN A 399 15.26 18.45 -5.45
CA GLN A 399 16.49 17.85 -4.94
C GLN A 399 17.63 17.88 -5.96
N ILE A 400 18.86 17.90 -5.48
CA ILE A 400 20.08 17.76 -6.29
C ILE A 400 20.15 16.31 -6.77
N ASN A 401 20.16 16.10 -8.09
CA ASN A 401 20.19 14.78 -8.72
C ASN A 401 21.63 14.30 -8.97
N GLU A 402 22.45 15.16 -9.55
CA GLU A 402 23.82 14.85 -10.00
C GLU A 402 24.68 16.12 -9.96
N VAL A 403 25.96 15.99 -9.61
CA VAL A 403 26.95 17.09 -9.70
C VAL A 403 28.24 16.54 -10.32
N ASP A 404 28.79 17.26 -11.29
CA ASP A 404 30.07 17.00 -11.96
C ASP A 404 30.90 18.30 -11.85
N ALA A 405 31.95 18.28 -11.02
CA ALA A 405 32.70 19.46 -10.59
C ALA A 405 34.25 19.27 -10.60
N ASP A 406 34.74 18.12 -11.06
CA ASP A 406 36.16 17.82 -11.25
C ASP A 406 36.36 17.10 -12.60
N THR A 407 36.43 17.85 -13.70
CA THR A 407 36.40 17.27 -15.07
C THR A 407 37.79 17.00 -15.67
N ALA A 408 37.92 15.95 -16.49
CA ALA A 408 39.14 15.61 -17.24
C ALA A 408 39.59 16.66 -18.28
N ASP A 409 38.77 17.66 -18.57
CA ASP A 409 39.02 18.58 -19.68
C ASP A 409 39.80 19.82 -19.21
N SER A 410 40.70 20.32 -20.07
CA SER A 410 41.69 21.32 -19.66
C SER A 410 41.16 22.75 -19.60
N GLY A 411 39.93 22.96 -19.14
CA GLY A 411 39.29 24.26 -19.03
C GLY A 411 37.86 24.25 -18.49
N ASP A 412 37.47 23.20 -17.76
CA ASP A 412 36.19 23.06 -17.07
C ASP A 412 34.99 23.34 -18.00
N LEU A 413 34.98 22.63 -19.14
CA LEU A 413 33.98 22.75 -20.22
C LEU A 413 32.79 21.79 -20.06
N LEU A 414 32.87 20.85 -19.11
CA LEU A 414 31.86 19.82 -18.85
C LEU A 414 31.21 19.89 -17.45
N GLU A 415 31.54 20.87 -16.61
CA GLU A 415 30.92 21.05 -15.28
C GLU A 415 29.38 21.12 -15.36
N PHE A 416 28.67 20.41 -14.48
CA PHE A 416 27.22 20.57 -14.30
C PHE A 416 26.68 20.23 -12.91
N ILE A 417 25.48 20.72 -12.65
CA ILE A 417 24.58 20.37 -11.55
C ILE A 417 23.24 20.05 -12.19
N GLU A 418 22.72 18.84 -11.97
CA GLU A 418 21.37 18.48 -12.34
C GLU A 418 20.46 18.46 -11.12
N ILE A 419 19.25 18.98 -11.30
CA ILE A 419 18.21 19.11 -10.28
C ILE A 419 17.03 18.24 -10.71
N SER A 420 16.56 17.37 -9.83
CA SER A 420 15.29 16.64 -9.98
C SER A 420 14.19 17.34 -9.20
N THR A 421 12.95 17.20 -9.68
CA THR A 421 11.74 17.71 -9.02
C THR A 421 10.70 16.61 -8.76
N GLY A 422 10.97 15.38 -9.19
CA GLY A 422 9.97 14.30 -9.27
C GLY A 422 8.83 14.56 -10.27
N TRP A 423 8.75 15.73 -10.92
CA TRP A 423 7.64 16.09 -11.81
C TRP A 423 8.04 16.88 -13.05
N ARG A 424 7.42 16.53 -14.18
CA ARG A 424 7.77 17.03 -15.52
C ARG A 424 7.19 18.41 -15.83
N TYR A 425 7.91 19.17 -16.66
CA TYR A 425 7.48 20.46 -17.22
C TYR A 425 7.10 21.55 -16.19
N VAL A 426 7.71 21.54 -15.01
CA VAL A 426 7.53 22.59 -13.98
C VAL A 426 8.60 23.68 -14.12
N SER A 427 8.21 24.94 -13.92
CA SER A 427 9.18 26.03 -13.76
C SER A 427 9.67 26.11 -12.31
N LEU A 428 10.95 26.49 -12.14
CA LEU A 428 11.59 26.65 -10.83
C LEU A 428 11.90 28.12 -10.49
N ALA A 429 11.26 29.08 -11.16
CA ALA A 429 11.36 30.49 -10.80
C ALA A 429 11.00 30.73 -9.31
N GLY A 430 11.72 31.64 -8.65
CA GLY A 430 11.65 31.81 -7.19
C GLY A 430 12.48 30.81 -6.37
N TYR A 431 13.02 29.74 -6.97
CA TYR A 431 14.04 28.90 -6.34
C TYR A 431 15.45 29.31 -6.79
N THR A 432 16.41 29.27 -5.87
CA THR A 432 17.81 29.65 -6.12
C THR A 432 18.76 28.49 -5.85
N LEU A 433 19.64 28.21 -6.81
CA LEU A 433 20.84 27.40 -6.62
C LEU A 433 21.97 28.31 -6.09
N VAL A 434 22.50 27.99 -4.92
CA VAL A 434 23.61 28.70 -4.28
C VAL A 434 24.83 27.79 -4.22
N LEU A 435 25.99 28.34 -4.55
CA LEU A 435 27.28 27.66 -4.55
C LEU A 435 28.17 28.24 -3.45
N TYR A 436 28.70 27.38 -2.58
CA TYR A 436 29.49 27.74 -1.40
C TYR A 436 30.95 27.27 -1.49
N ASP A 437 31.85 28.13 -1.03
CA ASP A 437 33.30 27.94 -1.00
C ASP A 437 33.73 27.39 0.37
N GLY A 438 34.33 26.18 0.39
CA GLY A 438 34.74 25.50 1.63
C GLY A 438 36.08 25.97 2.21
N ALA A 439 36.62 27.09 1.73
CA ALA A 439 37.69 27.82 2.40
C ALA A 439 37.16 29.03 3.20
N THR A 440 35.88 29.40 3.01
CA THR A 440 35.29 30.63 3.57
C THR A 440 33.86 30.48 4.14
N ASP A 441 33.20 29.33 3.96
CA ASP A 441 31.76 29.09 4.22
C ASP A 441 30.80 30.04 3.49
N GLY A 442 31.32 30.84 2.56
CA GLY A 442 30.60 31.92 1.90
C GLY A 442 30.04 31.49 0.54
N SER A 443 28.84 31.96 0.22
CA SER A 443 28.30 31.80 -1.14
C SER A 443 29.14 32.60 -2.11
N TYR A 444 29.81 31.95 -3.07
CA TYR A 444 30.54 32.66 -4.13
C TYR A 444 29.61 33.04 -5.29
N ARG A 445 28.53 32.28 -5.51
CA ARG A 445 27.53 32.56 -6.55
C ARG A 445 26.13 32.09 -6.13
N ALA A 446 25.12 32.84 -6.58
CA ALA A 446 23.71 32.47 -6.51
C ALA A 446 23.08 32.59 -7.91
N ILE A 447 22.18 31.67 -8.26
CA ILE A 447 21.61 31.49 -9.60
C ILE A 447 20.11 31.22 -9.45
N GLU A 448 19.25 32.08 -10.00
CA GLU A 448 17.81 31.80 -10.03
C GLU A 448 17.52 30.69 -11.04
N LEU A 449 16.63 29.76 -10.67
CA LEU A 449 16.26 28.62 -11.48
C LEU A 449 15.12 28.98 -12.45
N GLU A 450 15.30 30.02 -13.28
CA GLU A 450 14.39 30.46 -14.36
C GLU A 450 14.24 29.42 -15.51
N GLY A 451 14.54 28.15 -15.25
CA GLY A 451 14.36 27.03 -16.16
C GLY A 451 12.96 26.41 -16.08
N THR A 452 12.80 25.34 -16.86
CA THR A 452 11.64 24.43 -16.79
C THR A 452 12.15 23.01 -16.95
N THR A 453 11.64 22.07 -16.15
CA THR A 453 12.07 20.67 -16.20
C THR A 453 11.63 19.99 -17.50
N ASP A 454 12.33 18.93 -17.88
CA ASP A 454 11.95 18.11 -19.04
C ASP A 454 10.88 17.05 -18.70
N VAL A 455 10.71 16.08 -19.60
CA VAL A 455 9.79 14.96 -19.48
C VAL A 455 10.09 14.02 -18.29
N GLY A 456 11.33 13.99 -17.82
CA GLY A 456 11.78 13.21 -16.66
C GLY A 456 11.73 13.99 -15.34
N GLY A 457 11.39 15.28 -15.36
CA GLY A 457 11.44 16.14 -14.17
C GLY A 457 12.85 16.64 -13.83
N LEU A 458 13.78 16.58 -14.79
CA LEU A 458 15.16 17.04 -14.62
C LEU A 458 15.34 18.48 -15.12
N LEU A 459 16.19 19.26 -14.46
CA LEU A 459 16.72 20.54 -14.93
C LEU A 459 18.25 20.52 -14.84
N LEU A 460 18.90 20.62 -16.01
CA LEU A 460 20.36 20.64 -16.12
C LEU A 460 20.88 22.09 -16.11
N VAL A 461 21.80 22.39 -15.18
CA VAL A 461 22.48 23.67 -15.00
C VAL A 461 23.99 23.41 -15.16
N GLY A 462 24.67 24.05 -16.11
CA GLY A 462 26.05 23.65 -16.39
C GLY A 462 26.73 24.46 -17.49
N THR A 463 27.96 24.11 -17.80
CA THR A 463 28.78 24.76 -18.83
C THR A 463 28.35 24.37 -20.25
N SER A 464 28.72 25.19 -21.24
CA SER A 464 28.19 25.05 -22.60
C SER A 464 28.71 23.85 -23.40
N GLY A 465 29.68 23.10 -22.89
CA GLY A 465 30.19 21.87 -23.51
C GLY A 465 29.38 20.62 -23.16
N VAL A 466 28.57 20.67 -22.09
CA VAL A 466 27.74 19.55 -21.62
C VAL A 466 26.69 19.19 -22.67
N VAL A 467 26.47 17.88 -22.87
CA VAL A 467 25.55 17.33 -23.88
C VAL A 467 24.53 16.40 -23.21
N PRO A 468 23.20 16.66 -23.32
CA PRO A 468 22.58 17.77 -24.05
C PRO A 468 22.84 19.13 -23.37
N THR A 469 22.73 20.21 -24.14
CA THR A 469 23.02 21.57 -23.65
C THR A 469 22.18 21.91 -22.40
N PRO A 470 22.80 22.43 -21.32
CA PRO A 470 22.09 22.84 -20.11
C PRO A 470 20.99 23.88 -20.38
N ALA A 471 19.93 23.82 -19.60
CA ALA A 471 18.84 24.79 -19.65
C ALA A 471 19.25 26.15 -19.07
N ILE A 472 20.17 26.14 -18.09
CA ILE A 472 20.82 27.33 -17.53
C ILE A 472 22.32 27.18 -17.76
N VAL A 473 22.90 28.05 -18.58
CA VAL A 473 24.31 27.97 -18.99
C VAL A 473 25.21 28.78 -18.06
N LEU A 474 26.27 28.14 -17.57
CA LEU A 474 27.30 28.72 -16.73
C LEU A 474 28.54 29.10 -17.57
N PRO A 475 29.28 30.16 -17.21
CA PRO A 475 30.67 30.32 -17.62
C PRO A 475 31.52 29.14 -17.15
N THR A 476 32.60 28.83 -17.86
CA THR A 476 33.54 27.76 -17.51
C THR A 476 34.35 28.14 -16.27
N ASN A 477 34.85 27.16 -15.51
CA ASN A 477 35.44 27.38 -14.18
C ASN A 477 34.42 28.06 -13.23
N THR A 478 33.14 27.62 -13.25
CA THR A 478 32.13 28.14 -12.31
C THR A 478 32.14 27.33 -11.02
N LEU A 479 32.23 26.01 -11.10
CA LEU A 479 32.23 25.18 -9.91
C LEU A 479 33.62 25.21 -9.26
N GLN A 480 33.75 24.56 -8.11
CA GLN A 480 35.02 24.39 -7.42
C GLN A 480 35.15 22.90 -7.13
N ASN A 481 36.29 22.30 -7.47
CA ASN A 481 36.59 20.86 -7.28
C ASN A 481 36.59 20.43 -5.78
N GLY A 482 36.37 21.38 -4.87
CA GLY A 482 36.08 21.18 -3.45
C GLY A 482 37.30 21.32 -2.50
N PRO A 483 37.08 21.38 -1.17
CA PRO A 483 35.77 21.35 -0.49
C PRO A 483 34.85 22.52 -0.85
N ALA A 484 33.59 22.20 -1.11
CA ALA A 484 32.55 23.14 -1.55
C ALA A 484 31.16 22.57 -1.28
N ALA A 485 30.11 23.35 -1.51
CA ALA A 485 28.74 22.83 -1.48
C ALA A 485 27.81 23.46 -2.53
N VAL A 486 26.82 22.70 -2.96
CA VAL A 486 25.66 23.16 -3.74
C VAL A 486 24.40 23.06 -2.87
N ALA A 487 23.52 24.05 -2.96
CA ALA A 487 22.32 24.14 -2.12
C ALA A 487 21.14 24.75 -2.89
N LEU A 488 19.94 24.21 -2.67
CA LEU A 488 18.68 24.65 -3.28
C LEU A 488 17.82 25.36 -2.23
N TYR A 489 17.55 26.65 -2.44
CA TYR A 489 16.78 27.49 -1.52
C TYR A 489 15.47 27.97 -2.12
N GLN A 490 14.45 28.11 -1.29
CA GLN A 490 13.19 28.79 -1.58
C GLN A 490 13.29 30.28 -1.23
N ALA A 491 14.09 31.00 -2.01
CA ALA A 491 14.50 32.38 -1.80
C ALA A 491 15.08 32.95 -3.11
N LEU A 492 15.17 34.27 -3.24
CA LEU A 492 15.72 34.94 -4.44
C LEU A 492 17.24 35.12 -4.34
N PRO A 493 17.99 35.21 -5.46
CA PRO A 493 19.46 35.37 -5.42
C PRO A 493 19.93 36.63 -4.71
N ALA A 494 19.08 37.66 -4.62
CA ALA A 494 19.36 38.89 -3.88
C ALA A 494 19.52 38.69 -2.36
N GLU A 495 19.08 37.55 -1.82
CA GLU A 495 19.28 37.14 -0.41
C GLU A 495 20.67 36.51 -0.20
N PHE A 496 21.36 36.11 -1.27
CA PHE A 496 22.69 35.51 -1.27
C PHE A 496 23.75 36.33 -2.02
N PRO A 497 24.05 37.58 -1.60
CA PRO A 497 25.28 38.27 -2.02
C PRO A 497 26.54 37.42 -1.82
N THR A 498 27.61 37.75 -2.55
CA THR A 498 28.90 37.09 -2.39
C THR A 498 29.38 37.19 -0.94
N SER A 499 29.84 36.06 -0.38
CA SER A 499 30.23 35.86 1.02
C SER A 499 29.09 35.90 2.06
N THR A 500 27.82 35.72 1.65
CA THR A 500 26.76 35.32 2.61
C THR A 500 27.06 33.92 3.17
N PRO A 501 27.08 33.71 4.50
CA PRO A 501 27.37 32.40 5.09
C PRO A 501 26.34 31.32 4.74
N ALA A 502 26.77 30.06 4.76
CA ALA A 502 25.88 28.89 4.68
C ALA A 502 24.80 28.89 5.78
N THR A 503 23.57 28.50 5.46
CA THR A 503 22.42 28.60 6.37
C THR A 503 21.36 27.53 6.11
N ALA A 504 20.63 27.14 7.14
CA ALA A 504 19.46 26.25 7.01
C ALA A 504 18.14 27.03 6.73
N ALA A 505 18.15 28.36 6.75
CA ALA A 505 16.96 29.17 6.51
C ALA A 505 16.50 29.06 5.04
N ARG A 506 15.23 28.71 4.80
CA ARG A 506 14.64 28.44 3.47
C ARG A 506 15.37 27.36 2.64
N LEU A 507 16.24 26.54 3.27
CA LEU A 507 17.01 25.49 2.59
C LEU A 507 16.15 24.24 2.36
N ILE A 508 16.04 23.82 1.10
CA ILE A 508 15.31 22.61 0.68
C ILE A 508 16.26 21.40 0.64
N ASP A 509 17.27 21.43 -0.25
CA ASP A 509 18.26 20.36 -0.40
C ASP A 509 19.70 20.89 -0.46
N ALA A 510 20.68 20.08 -0.07
CA ALA A 510 22.10 20.44 -0.13
C ALA A 510 23.01 19.21 -0.24
N LEU A 511 24.12 19.40 -0.96
CA LEU A 511 25.23 18.45 -1.08
C LEU A 511 26.54 19.18 -0.80
N VAL A 512 27.28 18.70 0.20
CA VAL A 512 28.67 19.13 0.49
C VAL A 512 29.61 18.11 -0.14
N TYR A 513 30.59 18.57 -0.92
CA TYR A 513 31.45 17.72 -1.73
C TYR A 513 32.92 18.14 -1.68
N GLY A 514 33.80 17.19 -1.98
CA GLY A 514 35.25 17.38 -2.01
C GLY A 514 36.03 16.22 -1.38
N PRO A 515 37.35 16.35 -1.19
CA PRO A 515 38.21 15.27 -0.72
C PRO A 515 37.81 14.71 0.64
N ALA A 516 37.52 13.41 0.73
CA ALA A 516 37.07 12.76 1.97
C ALA A 516 38.09 12.79 3.14
N ALA A 517 39.34 13.18 2.88
CA ALA A 517 40.37 13.37 3.91
C ALA A 517 40.21 14.69 4.70
N GLU A 518 39.62 15.72 4.08
CA GLU A 518 39.47 17.06 4.64
C GLU A 518 37.97 17.46 4.58
N PRO A 519 37.13 16.92 5.50
CA PRO A 519 35.71 17.22 5.52
C PRO A 519 35.41 18.61 6.10
N ASP A 520 34.68 19.43 5.35
CA ASP A 520 34.24 20.75 5.80
C ASP A 520 33.14 20.61 6.84
N ALA A 521 33.54 20.67 8.12
CA ALA A 521 32.62 20.59 9.24
C ALA A 521 31.67 21.79 9.35
N GLN A 522 31.97 22.95 8.75
CA GLN A 522 31.15 24.15 8.88
C GLN A 522 30.02 24.16 7.84
N LEU A 523 30.31 23.91 6.56
CA LEU A 523 29.31 23.64 5.53
C LEU A 523 28.43 22.44 5.91
N LEU A 524 29.02 21.34 6.40
CA LEU A 524 28.27 20.16 6.85
C LEU A 524 27.34 20.47 8.04
N ASN A 525 27.75 21.32 8.98
CA ASN A 525 26.90 21.69 10.12
C ASN A 525 25.78 22.67 9.75
N ALA A 526 26.01 23.57 8.79
CA ALA A 526 25.03 24.55 8.36
C ALA A 526 23.98 23.97 7.40
N LEU A 527 24.43 23.19 6.40
CA LEU A 527 23.59 22.73 5.30
C LEU A 527 22.95 21.36 5.58
N ILE A 528 23.67 20.41 6.19
CA ILE A 528 23.19 19.03 6.34
C ILE A 528 22.49 18.82 7.68
N SER A 529 21.25 18.30 7.64
CA SER A 529 20.26 18.33 8.72
C SER A 529 20.78 17.77 10.06
N SER A 530 21.22 16.51 10.08
CA SER A 530 21.76 15.84 11.27
C SER A 530 22.68 14.66 10.89
N ALA A 531 23.42 14.15 11.87
CA ALA A 531 24.00 12.81 11.77
C ALA A 531 22.87 11.76 11.91
N PRO A 532 22.89 10.65 11.15
CA PRO A 532 24.00 10.14 10.34
C PRO A 532 24.16 10.73 8.93
N GLY A 533 23.25 11.58 8.43
CA GLY A 533 23.29 12.09 7.05
C GLY A 533 24.42 13.09 6.72
N ARG A 534 25.10 13.60 7.76
CA ARG A 534 26.20 14.58 7.67
C ARG A 534 27.50 13.97 7.11
N VAL A 535 27.53 13.76 5.80
CA VAL A 535 28.65 13.19 5.02
C VAL A 535 29.04 14.15 3.89
N GLN A 536 30.34 14.47 3.78
CA GLN A 536 30.91 15.12 2.59
C GLN A 536 31.19 14.04 1.54
N VAL A 537 30.75 14.26 0.31
CA VAL A 537 30.82 13.24 -0.75
C VAL A 537 32.00 13.52 -1.67
N SER A 538 32.81 12.50 -1.93
CA SER A 538 34.02 12.60 -2.76
C SER A 538 33.75 12.03 -4.15
N GLU A 539 33.67 12.91 -5.14
CA GLU A 539 33.66 12.61 -6.57
C GLU A 539 34.81 11.65 -6.94
N GLY A 540 36.03 12.00 -6.50
CA GLY A 540 37.22 11.18 -6.66
C GLY A 540 37.38 9.96 -5.73
N ALA A 541 36.30 9.41 -5.16
CA ALA A 541 36.37 8.31 -4.18
C ALA A 541 37.13 7.05 -4.67
N THR A 542 37.31 6.87 -5.98
CA THR A 542 38.07 5.74 -6.55
C THR A 542 39.53 6.07 -6.92
N SER A 543 39.98 7.32 -6.70
CA SER A 543 41.38 7.80 -6.79
C SER A 543 42.16 7.60 -8.11
N ALA A 544 41.50 7.17 -9.18
CA ALA A 544 42.08 7.13 -10.54
C ALA A 544 41.10 7.55 -11.65
N LEU A 545 39.90 8.03 -11.28
CA LEU A 545 38.81 8.34 -12.21
C LEU A 545 38.01 9.61 -11.81
N SER A 546 38.49 10.47 -10.89
CA SER A 546 37.72 11.66 -10.44
C SER A 546 37.29 12.53 -11.62
N GLU A 547 38.26 12.88 -12.46
CA GLU A 547 38.17 13.50 -13.79
C GLU A 547 37.11 12.90 -14.74
N ALA A 548 36.58 11.71 -14.47
CA ALA A 548 35.57 11.00 -15.28
C ALA A 548 34.42 10.44 -14.42
N GLN A 549 34.20 11.01 -13.23
CA GLN A 549 33.14 10.66 -12.29
C GLN A 549 32.36 11.91 -11.88
N SER A 550 31.09 11.70 -11.53
CA SER A 550 30.16 12.67 -10.97
C SER A 550 29.54 12.10 -9.69
N ILE A 551 29.05 12.99 -8.82
CA ILE A 551 28.32 12.65 -7.62
C ILE A 551 26.83 12.48 -7.95
N GLN A 552 26.39 11.23 -8.10
CA GLN A 552 25.01 10.85 -8.42
C GLN A 552 24.22 10.48 -7.17
N ARG A 553 22.97 10.96 -7.07
CA ARG A 553 21.97 10.53 -6.09
C ARG A 553 21.48 9.10 -6.41
N CYS A 554 21.40 8.22 -5.42
CA CYS A 554 20.90 6.84 -5.58
C CYS A 554 19.45 6.66 -5.11
N ALA A 555 18.95 7.52 -4.21
CA ALA A 555 17.55 7.55 -3.77
C ALA A 555 17.19 8.89 -3.11
N ASP A 556 15.90 9.05 -2.86
CA ASP A 556 15.32 10.22 -2.22
C ASP A 556 15.80 10.42 -0.77
N GLY A 557 15.78 11.69 -0.36
CA GLY A 557 16.15 12.13 0.98
C GLY A 557 16.81 13.50 0.89
N LEU A 558 16.11 14.53 1.34
CA LEU A 558 16.64 15.89 1.38
C LEU A 558 17.77 15.99 2.41
N ARG A 559 18.88 16.63 2.04
CA ARG A 559 19.99 17.00 2.93
C ARG A 559 20.58 15.78 3.65
N ASP A 560 20.95 14.75 2.89
CA ASP A 560 21.61 13.53 3.37
C ASP A 560 22.69 13.04 2.37
N GLY A 561 23.97 13.24 2.73
CA GLY A 561 25.11 12.87 1.88
C GLY A 561 25.25 11.35 1.66
N ARG A 562 24.59 10.51 2.47
CA ARG A 562 24.58 9.04 2.29
C ARG A 562 23.70 8.60 1.11
N ARG A 563 22.90 9.51 0.53
CA ARG A 563 22.10 9.26 -0.66
C ARG A 563 22.87 9.45 -1.96
N PHE A 564 24.17 9.71 -1.92
CA PHE A 564 25.01 9.98 -3.07
C PHE A 564 26.25 9.07 -3.13
N GLY A 565 26.82 8.91 -4.33
CA GLY A 565 28.11 8.27 -4.57
C GLY A 565 28.72 8.68 -5.90
N ALA A 566 29.91 8.16 -6.22
CA ALA A 566 30.63 8.51 -7.45
C ALA A 566 30.36 7.51 -8.60
N ALA A 567 29.92 7.99 -9.76
CA ALA A 567 29.64 7.19 -10.96
C ALA A 567 29.98 7.94 -12.26
N ALA A 568 29.86 7.29 -13.42
CA ALA A 568 30.12 7.94 -14.70
C ALA A 568 28.95 8.87 -15.10
N PRO A 569 29.20 10.12 -15.55
CA PRO A 569 28.17 11.14 -15.73
C PRO A 569 26.92 10.75 -16.54
N THR A 570 25.74 11.14 -16.03
CA THR A 570 24.42 10.83 -16.59
C THR A 570 23.54 12.04 -16.97
N PRO A 571 24.07 13.19 -17.45
CA PRO A 571 23.26 14.39 -17.66
C PRO A 571 22.00 14.12 -18.51
N ARG A 572 20.85 14.45 -17.93
CA ARG A 572 19.50 14.28 -18.51
C ARG A 572 19.11 12.83 -18.75
N ARG A 573 19.55 11.93 -17.86
CA ARG A 573 19.25 10.49 -17.83
C ARG A 573 19.09 10.02 -16.38
N PRO A 574 18.48 8.85 -16.14
CA PRO A 574 18.50 8.24 -14.82
C PRO A 574 19.94 7.90 -14.38
N ASN A 575 20.24 8.23 -13.13
CA ASN A 575 21.50 7.90 -12.47
C ASN A 575 21.77 6.38 -12.47
N THR A 576 23.05 6.00 -12.44
CA THR A 576 23.47 4.59 -12.55
C THR A 576 23.76 3.88 -11.23
N LEU A 577 23.74 4.60 -10.10
CA LEU A 577 24.06 4.03 -8.79
C LEU A 577 22.85 3.35 -8.13
N PRO A 578 22.95 2.05 -7.78
CA PRO A 578 22.08 1.49 -6.75
C PRO A 578 22.46 2.07 -5.38
N CYS A 579 21.50 2.25 -4.48
CA CYS A 579 21.83 2.58 -3.09
C CYS A 579 22.43 1.38 -2.33
N PRO A 580 23.27 1.66 -1.31
CA PRO A 580 23.72 0.67 -0.33
C PRO A 580 22.64 0.32 0.72
#